data_AF-A0A7U9SIM6-F1
#
_entry.id   AF-A0A7U9SIM6-F1
#
_cell.length_a   1.000
_cell.length_b   1.000
_cell.length_c   1.000
_cell.angle_alpha   90.00
_cell.angle_beta   90.00
_cell.angle_gamma   90.00
#
_symmetry.space_group_name_H-M   'P 1'
#
loop_
_entity.id
_entity.type
_entity.pdbx_description
1 polymer ?
#
loop_
_entity_poly.entity_id
_entity_poly.type
_entity_poly.pdbx_seq_one_letter_code
_entity_poly.pdbx_strand_id
1 'polypeptide(L)'
;MQDIEFLSEYLDYLCLRKLVLFQEMISALKSDEDKQTIQSISDLANEQYKKIGNDILIRFINKNFQEIFKQEYHQYSLPHITLELIIPFQNGITHEVFEYLAKDYNYLLLGKFQNFQKRFEKEPELFKLLFHHKNLEEMRKLRLDCVLPIFVTIWNGNNTQLKSIIEPIIENVINDMESLVKNTDLPHFRDILIIENLFRQVYDFIQKIKHPKANEFCEYSYYLKEKLKEDLKEHGQEFSYKIPVGEIIKLLKKQPNCEIQMLSLTHDKKIENDKLYCVSRLAYPSKGKQGLIDFISSNISSDDYFTHSHQNWLEISMSVGAATILAIWHDKELFPDCLQWYFTFLGFISEQTGCIEGLDDDLEILHTMLEPVILSDDKDKKEIQPFCYGAAMFICALIEKLLRIVYIYLLKDRMYVPLTSATLGALLSPHNQEMANIFGEDHLKNLSYFICTVGEKKIGWNIRNSLAHWAGVDKNSLSSMLVAQLFYLYTDIINTIFWYFFSLTEDK
;
A
#
# COMPACT_ATOMS: atom_id res chain seq x y z
N MET A 1 -26.06 -39.06 -14.81
CA MET A 1 -25.47 -39.57 -13.55
C MET A 1 -26.49 -39.37 -12.43
N GLN A 2 -26.81 -40.42 -11.66
CA GLN A 2 -27.85 -40.38 -10.61
C GLN A 2 -27.28 -40.64 -9.20
N ASP A 3 -26.05 -41.13 -9.12
CA ASP A 3 -25.29 -41.34 -7.88
C ASP A 3 -23.80 -41.06 -8.15
N ILE A 4 -23.00 -40.98 -7.10
CA ILE A 4 -21.53 -40.91 -7.16
C ILE A 4 -21.01 -41.99 -6.22
N GLU A 5 -20.54 -43.11 -6.77
CA GLU A 5 -19.98 -44.22 -6.02
C GLU A 5 -18.47 -44.31 -6.15
N PHE A 6 -17.92 -43.89 -7.29
CA PHE A 6 -16.50 -43.94 -7.62
C PHE A 6 -15.89 -42.56 -7.85
N LEU A 7 -14.56 -42.47 -7.72
CA LEU A 7 -13.84 -41.22 -7.92
C LEU A 7 -13.96 -40.68 -9.35
N SER A 8 -14.01 -41.54 -10.37
CA SER A 8 -14.22 -41.10 -11.76
C SER A 8 -15.54 -40.35 -11.94
N GLU A 9 -16.61 -40.83 -11.31
CA GLU A 9 -17.92 -40.18 -11.33
C GLU A 9 -17.89 -38.85 -10.57
N TYR A 10 -17.11 -38.78 -9.49
CA TYR A 10 -16.87 -37.51 -8.79
C TYR A 10 -16.14 -36.49 -9.66
N LEU A 11 -15.14 -36.92 -10.43
CA LEU A 11 -14.45 -36.05 -11.40
C LEU A 11 -15.39 -35.60 -12.52
N ASP A 12 -16.22 -36.49 -13.05
CA ASP A 12 -17.25 -36.15 -14.03
C ASP A 12 -18.23 -35.10 -13.49
N TYR A 13 -18.63 -35.22 -12.21
CA TYR A 13 -19.45 -34.22 -11.53
C TYR A 13 -18.77 -32.85 -11.50
N LEU A 14 -17.48 -32.80 -11.14
CA LEU A 14 -16.72 -31.55 -11.12
C LEU A 14 -16.59 -30.94 -12.52
N CYS A 15 -16.39 -31.75 -13.55
CA CYS A 15 -16.38 -31.33 -14.94
C CYS A 15 -17.73 -30.74 -15.36
N LEU A 16 -18.84 -31.41 -15.03
CA LEU A 16 -20.19 -30.89 -15.28
C LEU A 16 -20.39 -29.54 -14.61
N ARG A 17 -20.02 -29.42 -13.33
CA ARG A 17 -20.08 -28.14 -12.60
C ARG A 17 -19.31 -27.03 -13.32
N LYS A 18 -18.12 -27.34 -13.84
CA LYS A 18 -17.30 -26.36 -14.56
C LYS A 18 -17.93 -25.93 -15.88
N LEU A 19 -18.54 -26.87 -16.63
CA LEU A 19 -19.25 -26.58 -17.88
C LEU A 19 -20.51 -25.73 -17.65
N VAL A 20 -21.19 -25.88 -16.52
CA VAL A 20 -22.31 -25.00 -16.14
C VAL A 20 -21.83 -23.55 -15.98
N LEU A 21 -20.65 -23.34 -15.38
CA LEU A 21 -20.09 -21.99 -15.21
C LEU A 21 -19.69 -21.32 -16.53
N PHE A 22 -19.65 -22.03 -17.66
CA PHE A 22 -19.33 -21.41 -18.95
C PHE A 22 -20.41 -20.43 -19.42
N GLN A 23 -21.64 -20.52 -18.90
CA GLN A 23 -22.67 -19.51 -19.11
C GLN A 23 -22.19 -18.09 -18.79
N GLU A 24 -21.34 -17.93 -17.76
CA GLU A 24 -20.80 -16.64 -17.34
C GLU A 24 -19.86 -16.01 -18.38
N MET A 25 -19.29 -16.81 -19.29
CA MET A 25 -18.33 -16.36 -20.31
C MET A 25 -18.97 -16.00 -21.66
N ILE A 26 -20.24 -16.31 -21.87
CA ILE A 26 -20.92 -16.18 -23.17
C ILE A 26 -20.91 -14.73 -23.67
N SER A 27 -21.08 -13.76 -22.78
CA SER A 27 -21.07 -12.32 -23.12
C SER A 27 -19.72 -11.82 -23.62
N ALA A 28 -18.63 -12.52 -23.28
CA ALA A 28 -17.27 -12.17 -23.70
C ALA A 28 -16.88 -12.80 -25.06
N LEU A 29 -17.66 -13.75 -25.58
CA LEU A 29 -17.40 -14.39 -26.86
C LEU A 29 -17.77 -13.46 -28.02
N LYS A 30 -16.92 -13.43 -29.06
CA LYS A 30 -17.13 -12.56 -30.23
C LYS A 30 -18.03 -13.19 -31.29
N SER A 31 -17.95 -14.51 -31.48
CA SER A 31 -18.71 -15.26 -32.48
C SER A 31 -20.06 -15.70 -31.93
N ASP A 32 -21.14 -15.47 -32.69
CA ASP A 32 -22.48 -15.94 -32.30
C ASP A 32 -22.62 -17.47 -32.39
N GLU A 33 -21.84 -18.12 -33.25
CA GLU A 33 -21.78 -19.60 -33.34
C GLU A 33 -21.13 -20.21 -32.09
N ASP A 34 -20.04 -19.60 -31.61
CA ASP A 34 -19.38 -20.03 -30.37
C ASP A 34 -20.30 -19.81 -29.16
N LYS A 35 -21.02 -18.68 -29.12
CA LYS A 35 -22.02 -18.42 -28.07
C LYS A 35 -23.10 -19.50 -28.04
N GLN A 36 -23.67 -19.86 -29.19
CA GLN A 36 -24.70 -20.91 -29.28
C GLN A 36 -24.17 -22.29 -28.86
N THR A 37 -22.94 -22.62 -29.28
CA THR A 37 -22.29 -23.89 -28.93
C THR A 37 -22.05 -24.00 -27.43
N ILE A 38 -21.45 -22.96 -26.82
CA ILE A 38 -21.16 -22.93 -25.39
C ILE A 38 -22.46 -22.92 -24.56
N GLN A 39 -23.49 -22.18 -25.01
CA GLN A 39 -24.82 -22.20 -24.38
C GLN A 39 -25.39 -23.62 -24.36
N SER A 40 -25.36 -24.30 -25.51
CA SER A 40 -25.90 -25.67 -25.64
C SER A 40 -25.15 -26.67 -24.73
N ILE A 41 -23.81 -26.60 -24.69
CA ILE A 41 -22.99 -27.45 -23.82
C ILE A 41 -23.33 -27.19 -22.34
N SER A 42 -23.44 -25.92 -21.97
CA SER A 42 -23.70 -25.53 -20.59
C SER A 42 -25.10 -25.94 -20.13
N ASP A 43 -26.11 -25.82 -21.00
CA ASP A 43 -27.48 -26.25 -20.72
C ASP A 43 -27.56 -27.78 -20.55
N LEU A 44 -26.95 -28.55 -21.45
CA LEU A 44 -26.85 -30.01 -21.33
C LEU A 44 -26.11 -30.42 -20.05
N ALA A 45 -25.03 -29.73 -19.70
CA ALA A 45 -24.31 -29.98 -18.45
C ALA A 45 -25.18 -29.66 -17.23
N ASN A 46 -25.94 -28.57 -17.27
CA ASN A 46 -26.83 -28.14 -16.18
C ASN A 46 -27.97 -29.14 -15.93
N GLU A 47 -28.54 -29.71 -16.99
CA GLU A 47 -29.54 -30.77 -16.88
C GLU A 47 -29.02 -32.00 -16.16
N GLN A 48 -27.76 -32.39 -16.40
CA GLN A 48 -27.14 -33.53 -15.72
C GLN A 48 -26.68 -33.17 -14.30
N TYR A 49 -26.12 -31.98 -14.13
CA TYR A 49 -25.64 -31.46 -12.85
C TYR A 49 -26.76 -31.40 -11.81
N LYS A 50 -27.94 -30.88 -12.19
CA LYS A 50 -29.11 -30.77 -11.30
C LYS A 50 -29.69 -32.11 -10.82
N LYS A 51 -29.35 -33.22 -11.48
CA LYS A 51 -29.80 -34.56 -11.07
C LYS A 51 -29.07 -35.07 -9.83
N ILE A 52 -27.94 -34.46 -9.47
CA ILE A 52 -27.11 -34.86 -8.33
C ILE A 52 -27.41 -33.93 -7.16
N GLY A 53 -28.04 -34.49 -6.13
CA GLY A 53 -28.32 -33.78 -4.89
C GLY A 53 -27.06 -33.54 -4.05
N ASN A 54 -27.10 -32.49 -3.23
CA ASN A 54 -26.02 -32.18 -2.29
C ASN A 54 -25.79 -33.32 -1.27
N ASP A 55 -26.83 -34.07 -0.93
CA ASP A 55 -26.76 -35.20 0.00
C ASP A 55 -25.92 -36.36 -0.55
N ILE A 56 -26.00 -36.63 -1.85
CA ILE A 56 -25.17 -37.62 -2.55
C ILE A 56 -23.70 -37.20 -2.48
N LEU A 57 -23.44 -35.93 -2.81
CA LEU A 57 -22.10 -35.34 -2.78
C LEU A 57 -21.47 -35.43 -1.38
N ILE A 58 -22.22 -35.01 -0.35
CA ILE A 58 -21.81 -35.06 1.05
C ILE A 58 -21.48 -36.50 1.46
N ARG A 59 -22.34 -37.46 1.12
CA ARG A 59 -22.14 -38.88 1.44
C ARG A 59 -20.88 -39.43 0.79
N PHE A 60 -20.65 -39.10 -0.48
CA PHE A 60 -19.46 -39.53 -1.21
C PHE A 60 -18.19 -38.96 -0.58
N ILE A 61 -18.15 -37.65 -0.29
CA ILE A 61 -17.00 -36.99 0.34
C ILE A 61 -16.71 -37.63 1.71
N ASN A 62 -17.72 -37.79 2.56
CA ASN A 62 -17.55 -38.40 3.89
C ASN A 62 -17.02 -39.83 3.83
N LYS A 63 -17.38 -40.60 2.78
CA LYS A 63 -16.92 -41.98 2.60
C LYS A 63 -15.50 -42.07 2.02
N ASN A 64 -15.13 -41.15 1.12
CA ASN A 64 -13.94 -41.28 0.28
C ASN A 64 -12.89 -40.17 0.44
N PHE A 65 -12.98 -39.35 1.51
CA PHE A 65 -12.07 -38.20 1.71
C PHE A 65 -10.58 -38.57 1.65
N GLN A 66 -10.15 -39.71 2.20
CA GLN A 66 -8.75 -40.11 2.14
C GLN A 66 -8.25 -40.31 0.70
N GLU A 67 -9.11 -40.78 -0.20
CA GLU A 67 -8.79 -40.97 -1.60
C GLU A 67 -8.78 -39.63 -2.36
N ILE A 68 -9.81 -38.80 -2.15
CA ILE A 68 -9.94 -37.49 -2.80
C ILE A 68 -8.71 -36.61 -2.56
N PHE A 69 -8.14 -36.70 -1.37
CA PHE A 69 -7.02 -35.86 -0.96
C PHE A 69 -5.65 -36.49 -1.24
N LYS A 70 -5.53 -37.67 -1.85
CA LYS A 70 -4.23 -38.27 -2.18
C LYS A 70 -3.36 -37.35 -3.05
N GLN A 71 -2.05 -37.46 -2.85
CA GLN A 71 -1.02 -36.69 -3.57
C GLN A 71 -1.14 -36.78 -5.10
N GLU A 72 -1.57 -37.93 -5.65
CA GLU A 72 -1.76 -38.15 -7.08
C GLU A 72 -2.79 -37.21 -7.72
N TYR A 73 -3.74 -36.69 -6.92
CA TYR A 73 -4.78 -35.76 -7.39
C TYR A 73 -4.44 -34.29 -7.16
N HIS A 74 -3.27 -33.98 -6.57
CA HIS A 74 -2.85 -32.59 -6.35
C HIS A 74 -2.62 -31.84 -7.66
N GLN A 75 -2.12 -32.54 -8.69
CA GLN A 75 -1.92 -31.96 -10.04
C GLN A 75 -3.23 -31.45 -10.67
N TYR A 76 -4.39 -31.97 -10.23
CA TYR A 76 -5.71 -31.55 -10.68
C TYR A 76 -6.38 -30.57 -9.72
N SER A 77 -5.67 -30.12 -8.68
CA SER A 77 -6.20 -29.25 -7.62
C SER A 77 -7.43 -29.83 -6.91
N LEU A 78 -7.64 -31.15 -6.97
CA LEU A 78 -8.82 -31.82 -6.43
C LEU A 78 -9.05 -31.54 -4.93
N PRO A 79 -8.01 -31.51 -4.05
CA PRO A 79 -8.17 -31.09 -2.66
C PRO A 79 -8.77 -29.69 -2.51
N HIS A 80 -8.30 -28.72 -3.29
CA HIS A 80 -8.77 -27.34 -3.22
C HIS A 80 -10.21 -27.23 -3.71
N ILE A 81 -10.53 -27.88 -4.84
CA ILE A 81 -11.89 -27.88 -5.41
C ILE A 81 -12.88 -28.52 -4.45
N THR A 82 -12.50 -29.64 -3.81
CA THR A 82 -13.33 -30.33 -2.83
C THR A 82 -13.54 -29.48 -1.58
N LEU A 83 -12.50 -28.79 -1.10
CA LEU A 83 -12.63 -27.89 0.03
C LEU A 83 -13.63 -26.76 -0.26
N GLU A 84 -13.57 -26.15 -1.44
CA GLU A 84 -14.53 -25.12 -1.88
C GLU A 84 -15.97 -25.65 -1.91
N LEU A 85 -16.15 -26.92 -2.29
CA LEU A 85 -17.46 -27.57 -2.23
C LEU A 85 -17.95 -27.75 -0.80
N ILE A 86 -17.08 -28.11 0.14
CA ILE A 86 -17.45 -28.35 1.54
C ILE A 86 -17.98 -27.10 2.24
N ILE A 87 -17.49 -25.90 1.89
CA ILE A 87 -17.82 -24.62 2.55
C ILE A 87 -19.33 -24.40 2.77
N PRO A 88 -20.23 -24.51 1.76
CA PRO A 88 -21.66 -24.29 1.94
C PRO A 88 -22.39 -25.36 2.78
N PHE A 89 -21.86 -26.57 2.92
CA PHE A 89 -22.53 -27.68 3.59
C PHE A 89 -21.71 -28.33 4.72
N GLN A 90 -20.90 -27.51 5.41
CA GLN A 90 -20.05 -27.94 6.53
C GLN A 90 -20.77 -28.81 7.58
N ASN A 91 -22.03 -28.51 7.89
CA ASN A 91 -22.81 -29.28 8.87
C ASN A 91 -23.07 -30.74 8.45
N GLY A 92 -23.05 -31.03 7.15
CA GLY A 92 -23.23 -32.39 6.61
C GLY A 92 -21.93 -33.19 6.54
N ILE A 93 -20.77 -32.54 6.68
CA ILE A 93 -19.46 -33.18 6.63
C ILE A 93 -19.08 -33.72 8.02
N THR A 94 -18.60 -34.96 8.06
CA THR A 94 -18.31 -35.64 9.33
C THR A 94 -17.11 -35.02 10.04
N HIS A 95 -17.07 -35.20 11.36
CA HIS A 95 -15.93 -34.77 12.17
C HIS A 95 -14.61 -35.41 11.69
N GLU A 96 -14.63 -36.69 11.30
CA GLU A 96 -13.47 -37.44 10.81
C GLU A 96 -12.82 -36.79 9.58
N VAL A 97 -13.62 -36.26 8.64
CA VAL A 97 -13.11 -35.54 7.48
C VAL A 97 -12.36 -34.29 7.92
N PHE A 98 -12.94 -33.49 8.82
CA PHE A 98 -12.28 -32.29 9.33
C PHE A 98 -11.03 -32.61 10.16
N GLU A 99 -11.04 -33.69 10.92
CA GLU A 99 -9.88 -34.14 11.68
C GLU A 99 -8.72 -34.52 10.75
N TYR A 100 -9.02 -35.26 9.67
CA TYR A 100 -8.04 -35.61 8.64
C TYR A 100 -7.48 -34.37 7.94
N LEU A 101 -8.36 -33.45 7.54
CA LEU A 101 -7.93 -32.19 6.92
C LEU A 101 -7.10 -31.33 7.87
N ALA A 102 -7.45 -31.28 9.15
CA ALA A 102 -6.70 -30.50 10.14
C ALA A 102 -5.30 -31.07 10.39
N LYS A 103 -5.11 -32.39 10.28
CA LYS A 103 -3.81 -33.05 10.46
C LYS A 103 -2.96 -33.01 9.20
N ASP A 104 -3.51 -33.38 8.05
CA ASP A 104 -2.71 -33.66 6.86
C ASP A 104 -2.77 -32.52 5.83
N TYR A 105 -3.76 -31.64 5.92
CA TYR A 105 -4.03 -30.55 4.97
C TYR A 105 -4.35 -29.22 5.66
N ASN A 106 -3.77 -28.97 6.84
CA ASN A 106 -4.00 -27.77 7.65
C ASN A 106 -3.88 -26.45 6.87
N TYR A 107 -2.92 -26.35 5.94
CA TYR A 107 -2.73 -25.17 5.09
C TYR A 107 -3.97 -24.81 4.25
N LEU A 108 -4.76 -25.80 3.82
CA LEU A 108 -6.00 -25.59 3.07
C LEU A 108 -7.06 -24.92 3.95
N LEU A 109 -7.23 -25.42 5.18
CA LEU A 109 -8.18 -24.88 6.14
C LEU A 109 -7.79 -23.48 6.60
N LEU A 110 -6.50 -23.24 6.84
CA LEU A 110 -5.96 -21.93 7.20
C LEU A 110 -6.18 -20.91 6.08
N GLY A 111 -5.92 -21.28 4.82
CA GLY A 111 -6.16 -20.42 3.65
C GLY A 111 -7.63 -20.02 3.46
N LYS A 112 -8.56 -20.73 4.10
CA LYS A 112 -10.01 -20.47 4.09
C LYS A 112 -10.59 -20.28 5.49
N PHE A 113 -9.78 -19.80 6.44
CA PHE A 113 -10.16 -19.72 7.85
C PHE A 113 -11.49 -19.01 8.08
N GLN A 114 -11.74 -17.88 7.40
CA GLN A 114 -13.00 -17.14 7.54
C GLN A 114 -14.24 -17.99 7.23
N ASN A 115 -14.15 -18.92 6.26
CA ASN A 115 -15.23 -19.82 5.91
C ASN A 115 -15.49 -20.89 6.99
N PHE A 116 -14.42 -21.31 7.70
CA PHE A 116 -14.46 -22.38 8.71
C PHE A 116 -14.44 -21.87 10.15
N GLN A 117 -14.37 -20.55 10.38
CA GLN A 117 -14.23 -19.95 11.70
C GLN A 117 -15.30 -20.46 12.68
N LYS A 118 -16.58 -20.45 12.28
CA LYS A 118 -17.69 -20.93 13.13
C LYS A 118 -17.55 -22.41 13.51
N ARG A 119 -16.94 -23.23 12.67
CA ARG A 119 -16.67 -24.65 12.96
C ARG A 119 -15.59 -24.77 14.03
N PHE A 120 -14.50 -24.03 13.88
CA PHE A 120 -13.42 -23.98 14.88
C PHE A 120 -13.88 -23.42 16.23
N GLU A 121 -14.75 -22.42 16.22
CA GLU A 121 -15.33 -21.86 17.45
C GLU A 121 -16.23 -22.87 18.19
N LYS A 122 -16.91 -23.77 17.46
CA LYS A 122 -17.74 -24.84 18.04
C LYS A 122 -16.92 -26.06 18.47
N GLU A 123 -15.86 -26.38 17.74
CA GLU A 123 -14.98 -27.53 17.94
C GLU A 123 -13.51 -27.09 18.02
N PRO A 124 -13.07 -26.46 19.13
CA PRO A 124 -11.72 -25.92 19.26
C PRO A 124 -10.60 -26.95 19.12
N GLU A 125 -10.86 -28.22 19.43
CA GLU A 125 -9.88 -29.29 19.24
C GLU A 125 -9.48 -29.47 17.77
N LEU A 126 -10.40 -29.24 16.82
CA LEU A 126 -10.06 -29.24 15.38
C LEU A 126 -9.10 -28.10 15.03
N PHE A 127 -9.28 -26.94 15.64
CA PHE A 127 -8.38 -25.81 15.42
C PHE A 127 -6.99 -26.07 16.00
N LYS A 128 -6.91 -26.71 17.16
CA LYS A 128 -5.65 -27.12 17.79
C LYS A 128 -4.86 -28.10 16.94
N LEU A 129 -5.53 -28.99 16.21
CA LEU A 129 -4.90 -29.95 15.30
C LEU A 129 -4.19 -29.30 14.12
N LEU A 130 -4.53 -28.05 13.77
CA LEU A 130 -3.88 -27.33 12.68
C LEU A 130 -2.38 -27.03 12.95
N PHE A 131 -1.96 -27.08 14.22
CA PHE A 131 -0.61 -26.68 14.64
C PHE A 131 0.08 -27.81 15.41
N HIS A 132 1.03 -28.48 14.75
CA HIS A 132 1.72 -29.65 15.29
C HIS A 132 2.93 -29.27 16.14
N HIS A 133 3.84 -28.46 15.59
CA HIS A 133 5.11 -28.12 16.24
C HIS A 133 5.05 -26.83 17.05
N LYS A 134 4.10 -25.95 16.72
CA LYS A 134 3.79 -24.71 17.46
C LYS A 134 4.99 -23.79 17.62
N ASN A 135 5.81 -23.69 16.57
CA ASN A 135 7.05 -22.93 16.53
C ASN A 135 7.14 -22.07 15.26
N LEU A 136 8.12 -21.17 15.20
CA LEU A 136 8.27 -20.24 14.09
C LEU A 136 8.46 -20.96 12.74
N GLU A 137 9.21 -22.06 12.72
CA GLU A 137 9.48 -22.85 11.51
C GLU A 137 8.22 -23.47 10.90
N GLU A 138 7.31 -23.98 11.73
CA GLU A 138 6.01 -24.44 11.27
C GLU A 138 5.16 -23.29 10.73
N MET A 139 5.08 -22.17 11.44
CA MET A 139 4.31 -21.01 10.98
C MET A 139 4.83 -20.49 9.63
N ARG A 140 6.15 -20.54 9.42
CA ARG A 140 6.78 -20.21 8.12
C ARG A 140 6.31 -21.16 7.02
N LYS A 141 6.30 -22.48 7.26
CA LYS A 141 5.82 -23.49 6.29
C LYS A 141 4.33 -23.34 5.97
N LEU A 142 3.53 -22.95 6.97
CA LEU A 142 2.10 -22.67 6.82
C LEU A 142 1.80 -21.28 6.23
N ARG A 143 2.84 -20.53 5.88
CA ARG A 143 2.82 -19.15 5.43
C ARG A 143 2.36 -18.16 6.51
N LEU A 144 3.29 -17.36 7.00
CA LEU A 144 3.01 -16.33 8.02
C LEU A 144 2.00 -15.28 7.56
N ASP A 145 1.98 -14.95 6.25
CA ASP A 145 0.98 -14.06 5.66
C ASP A 145 -0.46 -14.61 5.77
N CYS A 146 -0.62 -15.92 5.91
CA CYS A 146 -1.93 -16.54 6.20
C CYS A 146 -2.20 -16.66 7.70
N VAL A 147 -1.23 -17.14 8.48
CA VAL A 147 -1.45 -17.53 9.88
C VAL A 147 -1.53 -16.32 10.82
N LEU A 148 -0.65 -15.34 10.67
CA LEU A 148 -0.61 -14.20 11.61
C LEU A 148 -1.89 -13.36 11.59
N PRO A 149 -2.53 -13.05 10.43
CA PRO A 149 -3.82 -12.37 10.42
C PRO A 149 -4.94 -13.14 11.15
N ILE A 150 -4.93 -14.48 11.09
CA ILE A 150 -5.87 -15.33 11.83
C ILE A 150 -5.64 -15.14 13.33
N PHE A 151 -4.37 -15.18 13.77
CA PHE A 151 -4.02 -14.96 15.18
C PHE A 151 -4.43 -13.57 15.66
N VAL A 152 -4.20 -12.51 14.87
CA VAL A 152 -4.67 -11.15 15.20
C VAL A 152 -6.19 -11.12 15.39
N THR A 153 -6.93 -11.75 14.48
CA THR A 153 -8.40 -11.82 14.54
C THR A 153 -8.88 -12.52 15.81
N ILE A 154 -8.28 -13.67 16.15
CA ILE A 154 -8.64 -14.43 17.35
C ILE A 154 -8.24 -13.67 18.63
N TRP A 155 -7.02 -13.11 18.66
CA TRP A 155 -6.48 -12.38 19.80
C TRP A 155 -7.33 -11.16 20.17
N ASN A 156 -7.78 -10.40 19.17
CA ASN A 156 -8.63 -9.23 19.35
C ASN A 156 -10.12 -9.57 19.50
N GLY A 157 -10.53 -10.80 19.14
CA GLY A 157 -11.90 -11.28 19.29
C GLY A 157 -12.30 -11.64 20.73
N ASN A 158 -13.47 -12.24 20.89
CA ASN A 158 -14.01 -12.61 22.22
C ASN A 158 -13.92 -14.11 22.54
N ASN A 159 -13.48 -14.95 21.60
CA ASN A 159 -13.44 -16.41 21.80
C ASN A 159 -12.24 -16.82 22.66
N THR A 160 -12.48 -17.08 23.95
CA THR A 160 -11.44 -17.44 24.93
C THR A 160 -10.82 -18.81 24.68
N GLN A 161 -11.56 -19.77 24.10
CA GLN A 161 -11.06 -21.12 23.81
C GLN A 161 -10.05 -21.12 22.66
N LEU A 162 -10.30 -20.35 21.60
CA LEU A 162 -9.34 -20.21 20.51
C LEU A 162 -8.11 -19.38 20.95
N LYS A 163 -8.31 -18.37 21.80
CA LYS A 163 -7.20 -17.59 22.37
C LYS A 163 -6.22 -18.47 23.16
N SER A 164 -6.72 -19.35 24.02
CA SER A 164 -5.86 -20.23 24.83
C SER A 164 -5.08 -21.25 23.99
N ILE A 165 -5.53 -21.54 22.76
CA ILE A 165 -4.78 -22.38 21.81
C ILE A 165 -3.61 -21.59 21.20
N ILE A 166 -3.84 -20.34 20.77
CA ILE A 166 -2.82 -19.56 20.05
C ILE A 166 -1.80 -18.89 20.97
N GLU A 167 -2.17 -18.53 22.19
CA GLU A 167 -1.29 -17.84 23.15
C GLU A 167 0.07 -18.53 23.33
N PRO A 168 0.16 -19.83 23.65
CA PRO A 168 1.46 -20.50 23.76
C PRO A 168 2.21 -20.59 22.40
N ILE A 169 1.49 -20.62 21.28
CA ILE A 169 2.11 -20.63 19.95
C ILE A 169 2.76 -19.27 19.67
N ILE A 170 2.07 -18.19 20.02
CA ILE A 170 2.56 -16.81 19.90
C ILE A 170 3.84 -16.64 20.71
N GLU A 171 3.87 -17.10 21.96
CA GLU A 171 5.07 -17.02 22.80
C GLU A 171 6.25 -17.80 22.19
N ASN A 172 6.01 -19.00 21.67
CA ASN A 172 7.06 -19.77 20.99
C ASN A 172 7.59 -19.03 19.74
N VAL A 173 6.70 -18.50 18.91
CA VAL A 173 7.08 -17.72 17.71
C VAL A 173 7.92 -16.50 18.07
N ILE A 174 7.56 -15.78 19.15
CA ILE A 174 8.30 -14.62 19.64
C ILE A 174 9.69 -15.05 20.13
N ASN A 175 9.76 -16.10 20.96
CA ASN A 175 11.02 -16.58 21.53
C ASN A 175 11.97 -17.13 20.45
N ASP A 176 11.45 -17.88 19.48
CA ASP A 176 12.22 -18.40 18.35
C ASP A 176 12.79 -17.25 17.50
N MET A 177 11.98 -16.21 17.23
CA MET A 177 12.42 -15.05 16.48
C MET A 177 13.49 -14.27 17.25
N GLU A 178 13.29 -14.05 18.55
CA GLU A 178 14.28 -13.39 19.41
C GLU A 178 15.61 -14.16 19.43
N SER A 179 15.56 -15.50 19.56
CA SER A 179 16.73 -16.38 19.49
C SER A 179 17.44 -16.28 18.13
N LEU A 180 16.69 -16.27 17.04
CA LEU A 180 17.22 -16.17 15.68
C LEU A 180 17.94 -14.82 15.44
N VAL A 181 17.42 -13.71 15.98
CA VAL A 181 18.08 -12.39 15.89
C VAL A 181 19.32 -12.30 16.79
N LYS A 182 19.35 -13.00 17.92
CA LYS A 182 20.47 -12.94 18.88
C LYS A 182 21.66 -13.83 18.51
N ASN A 183 21.43 -14.95 17.82
CA ASN A 183 22.45 -15.97 17.55
C ASN A 183 23.36 -15.66 16.33
N THR A 184 23.70 -14.40 16.07
CA THR A 184 24.26 -13.97 14.78
C THR A 184 25.77 -14.16 14.62
N ASP A 185 26.19 -15.39 14.33
CA ASP A 185 27.26 -15.69 13.36
C ASP A 185 26.59 -15.87 11.97
N LEU A 186 26.09 -14.79 11.35
CA LEU A 186 25.42 -14.87 10.04
C LEU A 186 26.44 -14.74 8.91
N PRO A 187 26.75 -15.78 8.11
CA PRO A 187 27.86 -15.71 7.16
C PRO A 187 27.52 -15.17 5.76
N HIS A 188 26.27 -14.84 5.40
CA HIS A 188 25.93 -14.45 4.02
C HIS A 188 24.76 -13.47 3.84
N PHE A 189 24.85 -12.65 2.78
CA PHE A 189 23.85 -11.65 2.35
C PHE A 189 22.41 -12.19 2.22
N ARG A 190 22.28 -13.42 1.71
CA ARG A 190 20.95 -14.03 1.53
C ARG A 190 20.27 -14.31 2.87
N ASP A 191 21.03 -14.59 3.92
CA ASP A 191 20.49 -14.96 5.22
C ASP A 191 19.96 -13.74 5.96
N ILE A 192 20.64 -12.58 5.88
CA ILE A 192 20.16 -11.36 6.54
C ILE A 192 18.87 -10.82 5.92
N LEU A 193 18.70 -10.87 4.59
CA LEU A 193 17.45 -10.46 3.93
C LEU A 193 16.28 -11.36 4.32
N ILE A 194 16.50 -12.68 4.38
CA ILE A 194 15.47 -13.63 4.79
C ILE A 194 15.07 -13.40 6.25
N ILE A 195 16.06 -13.21 7.12
CA ILE A 195 15.83 -12.95 8.56
C ILE A 195 15.12 -11.62 8.76
N GLU A 196 15.52 -10.54 8.08
CA GLU A 196 14.85 -9.23 8.19
C GLU A 196 13.38 -9.32 7.77
N ASN A 197 13.10 -9.96 6.63
CA ASN A 197 11.73 -10.10 6.15
C ASN A 197 10.87 -10.97 7.08
N LEU A 198 11.46 -12.03 7.65
CA LEU A 198 10.79 -12.87 8.66
C LEU A 198 10.51 -12.08 9.93
N PHE A 199 11.53 -11.38 10.43
CA PHE A 199 11.46 -10.53 11.62
C PHE A 199 10.38 -9.47 11.48
N ARG A 200 10.32 -8.77 10.34
CA ARG A 200 9.32 -7.73 10.08
C ARG A 200 7.90 -8.25 10.19
N GLN A 201 7.60 -9.42 9.62
CA GLN A 201 6.26 -10.03 9.71
C GLN A 201 5.87 -10.36 11.15
N VAL A 202 6.80 -10.93 11.93
CA VAL A 202 6.57 -11.20 13.36
C VAL A 202 6.46 -9.90 14.15
N TYR A 203 7.28 -8.89 13.84
CA TYR A 203 7.28 -7.61 14.52
C TYR A 203 5.96 -6.85 14.31
N ASP A 204 5.51 -6.75 13.07
CA ASP A 204 4.22 -6.15 12.71
C ASP A 204 3.06 -6.88 13.41
N PHE A 205 3.13 -8.21 13.50
CA PHE A 205 2.17 -9.02 14.22
C PHE A 205 2.11 -8.68 15.71
N ILE A 206 3.25 -8.67 16.42
CA ILE A 206 3.27 -8.37 17.85
C ILE A 206 2.82 -6.94 18.17
N GLN A 207 3.07 -5.99 17.26
CA GLN A 207 2.52 -4.64 17.36
C GLN A 207 1.00 -4.62 17.24
N LYS A 208 0.42 -5.37 16.29
CA LYS A 208 -1.04 -5.45 16.09
C LYS A 208 -1.79 -6.06 17.27
N ILE A 209 -1.17 -7.04 17.95
CA ILE A 209 -1.72 -7.63 19.18
C ILE A 209 -1.34 -6.86 20.46
N LYS A 210 -0.58 -5.75 20.33
CA LYS A 210 -0.08 -4.91 21.42
C LYS A 210 0.71 -5.70 22.48
N HIS A 211 1.49 -6.67 22.03
CA HIS A 211 2.29 -7.50 22.93
C HIS A 211 3.46 -6.69 23.52
N PRO A 212 3.78 -6.80 24.82
CA PRO A 212 4.84 -6.01 25.46
C PRO A 212 6.23 -6.14 24.80
N LYS A 213 6.55 -7.32 24.26
CA LYS A 213 7.82 -7.57 23.52
C LYS A 213 8.00 -6.69 22.29
N ALA A 214 6.95 -6.02 21.79
CA ALA A 214 7.07 -5.05 20.70
C ALA A 214 8.02 -3.88 21.05
N ASN A 215 8.16 -3.56 22.34
CA ASN A 215 9.12 -2.53 22.78
C ASN A 215 10.57 -3.02 22.63
N GLU A 216 10.86 -4.27 23.02
CA GLU A 216 12.20 -4.88 22.87
C GLU A 216 12.54 -5.13 21.39
N PHE A 217 11.59 -5.64 20.61
CA PHE A 217 11.78 -5.87 19.17
C PHE A 217 12.04 -4.57 18.39
N CYS A 218 11.69 -3.41 18.93
CA CYS A 218 12.08 -2.13 18.32
C CYS A 218 13.61 -2.02 18.18
N GLU A 219 14.36 -2.42 19.20
CA GLU A 219 15.84 -2.39 19.19
C GLU A 219 16.41 -3.39 18.19
N TYR A 220 15.83 -4.59 18.13
CA TYR A 220 16.20 -5.61 17.13
C TYR A 220 15.93 -5.16 15.70
N SER A 221 14.86 -4.39 15.47
CA SER A 221 14.58 -3.80 14.16
C SER A 221 15.69 -2.85 13.72
N TYR A 222 16.16 -1.97 14.62
CA TYR A 222 17.28 -1.06 14.32
C TYR A 222 18.57 -1.83 14.03
N TYR A 223 18.88 -2.84 14.85
CA TYR A 223 20.06 -3.68 14.66
C TYR A 223 20.06 -4.38 13.29
N LEU A 224 18.96 -5.03 12.92
CA LEU A 224 18.84 -5.74 11.64
C LEU A 224 18.89 -4.78 10.44
N LYS A 225 18.30 -3.59 10.56
CA LYS A 225 18.35 -2.57 9.50
C LYS A 225 19.78 -2.08 9.25
N GLU A 226 20.54 -1.81 10.30
CA GLU A 226 21.94 -1.41 10.14
C GLU A 226 22.78 -2.55 9.56
N LYS A 227 22.58 -3.79 10.02
CA LYS A 227 23.25 -4.96 9.44
C LYS A 227 22.94 -5.16 7.96
N LEU A 228 21.66 -5.05 7.58
CA LEU A 228 21.25 -5.13 6.19
C LEU A 228 21.85 -4.00 5.35
N LYS A 229 21.98 -2.79 5.91
CA LYS A 229 22.61 -1.64 5.24
C LYS A 229 24.11 -1.84 5.04
N GLU A 230 24.82 -2.36 6.05
CA GLU A 230 26.24 -2.72 5.93
C GLU A 230 26.45 -3.76 4.83
N ASP A 231 25.62 -4.79 4.83
CA ASP A 231 25.71 -5.91 3.91
C ASP A 231 25.29 -5.53 2.46
N LEU A 232 24.27 -4.68 2.27
CA LEU A 232 23.93 -4.08 0.98
C LEU A 232 25.05 -3.19 0.42
N LYS A 233 25.86 -2.53 1.27
CA LYS A 233 27.02 -1.77 0.81
C LYS A 233 28.16 -2.66 0.33
N GLU A 234 28.35 -3.82 0.95
CA GLU A 234 29.42 -4.76 0.61
C GLU A 234 29.08 -5.60 -0.63
N HIS A 235 27.83 -6.07 -0.72
CA HIS A 235 27.40 -7.06 -1.71
C HIS A 235 26.40 -6.53 -2.76
N GLY A 236 25.84 -5.34 -2.53
CA GLY A 236 24.85 -4.73 -3.42
C GLY A 236 25.46 -4.05 -4.65
N GLN A 237 24.58 -3.54 -5.51
CA GLN A 237 24.95 -2.71 -6.66
C GLN A 237 24.16 -1.40 -6.61
N GLU A 238 24.86 -0.30 -6.90
CA GLU A 238 24.26 1.03 -7.01
C GLU A 238 24.08 1.39 -8.48
N PHE A 239 22.88 1.86 -8.81
CA PHE A 239 22.57 2.46 -10.10
C PHE A 239 22.24 3.92 -9.88
N SER A 240 22.91 4.81 -10.61
CA SER A 240 22.69 6.25 -10.51
C SER A 240 22.41 6.85 -11.89
N TYR A 241 21.56 7.87 -11.90
CA TYR A 241 21.16 8.60 -13.10
C TYR A 241 21.44 10.08 -12.89
N LYS A 242 22.01 10.74 -13.91
CA LYS A 242 22.20 12.18 -13.88
C LYS A 242 20.91 12.88 -14.28
N ILE A 243 20.37 13.72 -13.39
CA ILE A 243 19.22 14.57 -13.70
C ILE A 243 19.70 15.75 -14.58
N PRO A 244 19.13 15.98 -15.77
CA PRO A 244 19.56 17.03 -16.70
C PRO A 244 19.01 18.42 -16.30
N VAL A 245 19.26 18.83 -15.06
CA VAL A 245 18.74 20.06 -14.44
C VAL A 245 18.98 21.31 -15.30
N GLY A 246 20.17 21.45 -15.89
CA GLY A 246 20.48 22.60 -16.75
C GLY A 246 19.61 22.69 -18.01
N GLU A 247 19.12 21.57 -18.54
CA GLU A 247 18.18 21.55 -19.66
C GLU A 247 16.78 21.92 -19.18
N ILE A 248 16.37 21.41 -18.01
CA ILE A 248 15.08 21.75 -17.38
C ILE A 248 14.97 23.26 -17.16
N ILE A 249 15.98 23.89 -16.56
CA ILE A 249 16.00 25.35 -16.31
C ILE A 249 15.97 26.14 -17.63
N LYS A 250 16.70 25.71 -18.66
CA LYS A 250 16.66 26.34 -19.99
C LYS A 250 15.27 26.25 -20.64
N LEU A 251 14.57 25.13 -20.48
CA LEU A 251 13.22 24.95 -21.01
C LEU A 251 12.19 25.79 -20.23
N LEU A 252 12.38 25.89 -18.92
CA LEU A 252 11.55 26.71 -18.03
C LEU A 252 11.68 28.21 -18.37
N LYS A 253 12.91 28.73 -18.54
CA LYS A 253 13.17 30.12 -18.93
C LYS A 253 12.62 30.49 -20.32
N LYS A 254 12.32 29.50 -21.18
CA LYS A 254 11.74 29.70 -22.52
C LYS A 254 10.21 29.74 -22.54
N GLN A 255 9.55 29.41 -21.44
CA GLN A 255 8.10 29.46 -21.38
C GLN A 255 7.59 30.91 -21.50
N PRO A 256 6.38 31.11 -22.06
CA PRO A 256 5.94 32.44 -22.50
C PRO A 256 5.53 33.39 -21.38
N ASN A 257 5.07 32.88 -20.23
CA ASN A 257 4.61 33.68 -19.10
C ASN A 257 4.81 32.96 -17.75
N CYS A 258 4.65 33.71 -16.66
CA CYS A 258 4.88 33.22 -15.29
C CYS A 258 3.92 32.10 -14.91
N GLU A 259 2.66 32.12 -15.39
CA GLU A 259 1.68 31.08 -15.08
C GLU A 259 2.11 29.73 -15.66
N ILE A 260 2.55 29.72 -16.92
CA ILE A 260 3.04 28.51 -17.58
C ILE A 260 4.36 28.07 -16.97
N GLN A 261 5.25 29.00 -16.62
CA GLN A 261 6.50 28.68 -15.92
C GLN A 261 6.21 27.94 -14.62
N MET A 262 5.40 28.54 -13.75
CA MET A 262 5.04 28.01 -12.45
C MET A 262 4.33 26.66 -12.56
N LEU A 263 3.30 26.54 -13.40
CA LEU A 263 2.58 25.27 -13.61
C LEU A 263 3.52 24.17 -14.13
N SER A 264 4.43 24.49 -15.05
CA SER A 264 5.35 23.50 -15.64
C SER A 264 6.35 22.90 -14.65
N LEU A 265 6.51 23.48 -13.46
CA LEU A 265 7.34 22.91 -12.41
C LEU A 265 6.81 21.54 -11.96
N THR A 266 5.49 21.36 -11.89
CA THR A 266 4.85 20.19 -11.28
C THR A 266 3.78 19.53 -12.15
N HIS A 267 3.25 20.23 -13.15
CA HIS A 267 2.14 19.77 -13.99
C HIS A 267 2.57 19.54 -15.44
N ASP A 268 1.94 18.55 -16.07
CA ASP A 268 1.98 18.33 -17.51
C ASP A 268 0.73 18.94 -18.17
N LYS A 269 0.91 19.49 -19.37
CA LYS A 269 -0.20 19.99 -20.19
C LYS A 269 -0.78 18.86 -21.01
N LYS A 270 -2.08 18.66 -20.91
CA LYS A 270 -2.85 17.69 -21.70
C LYS A 270 -3.95 18.43 -22.46
N ILE A 271 -4.16 18.09 -23.72
CA ILE A 271 -5.27 18.63 -24.51
C ILE A 271 -6.24 17.48 -24.75
N GLU A 272 -7.47 17.61 -24.26
CA GLU A 272 -8.56 16.66 -24.51
C GLU A 272 -9.79 17.43 -24.98
N ASN A 273 -10.40 16.99 -26.08
CA ASN A 273 -11.59 17.64 -26.66
C ASN A 273 -11.44 19.16 -26.83
N ASP A 274 -10.28 19.61 -27.32
CA ASP A 274 -9.89 21.02 -27.50
C ASP A 274 -9.86 21.86 -26.20
N LYS A 275 -10.00 21.24 -25.02
CA LYS A 275 -9.77 21.88 -23.72
C LYS A 275 -8.37 21.55 -23.20
N LEU A 276 -7.70 22.59 -22.70
CA LEU A 276 -6.43 22.45 -22.00
C LEU A 276 -6.69 21.97 -20.56
N TYR A 277 -5.94 20.96 -20.15
CA TYR A 277 -5.89 20.45 -18.79
C TYR A 277 -4.45 20.51 -18.30
N CYS A 278 -4.24 21.04 -17.09
CA CYS A 278 -2.98 20.89 -16.38
C CYS A 278 -3.16 19.77 -15.35
N VAL A 279 -2.38 18.70 -15.48
CA VAL A 279 -2.47 17.53 -14.61
C VAL A 279 -1.17 17.39 -13.84
N SER A 280 -1.25 17.28 -12.51
CA SER A 280 -0.06 17.07 -11.69
C SER A 280 0.69 15.82 -12.15
N ARG A 281 2.02 15.88 -12.18
CA ARG A 281 2.87 14.71 -12.40
C ARG A 281 2.74 13.69 -11.29
N LEU A 282 2.17 14.05 -10.13
CA LEU A 282 1.86 13.11 -9.06
C LEU A 282 0.45 12.51 -9.20
N ALA A 283 -0.34 12.87 -10.21
CA ALA A 283 -1.67 12.30 -10.44
C ALA A 283 -1.64 11.00 -11.28
N TYR A 284 -0.49 10.56 -11.77
CA TYR A 284 -0.43 9.32 -12.56
C TYR A 284 -0.71 8.09 -11.70
N PRO A 285 -1.66 7.21 -12.12
CA PRO A 285 -2.05 6.03 -11.36
C PRO A 285 -0.98 4.96 -11.37
N SER A 286 -0.98 4.13 -10.33
CA SER A 286 -0.26 2.87 -10.36
C SER A 286 -0.76 1.96 -11.48
N LYS A 287 0.18 1.30 -12.16
CA LYS A 287 -0.12 0.29 -13.17
C LYS A 287 -0.29 -1.11 -12.57
N GLY A 288 -0.22 -1.24 -11.24
CA GLY A 288 -0.19 -2.52 -10.55
C GLY A 288 1.13 -3.26 -10.79
N LYS A 289 1.16 -4.56 -10.46
CA LYS A 289 2.36 -5.40 -10.58
C LYS A 289 2.60 -5.80 -12.04
N GLN A 290 3.28 -4.92 -12.78
CA GLN A 290 3.63 -5.14 -14.20
C GLN A 290 5.14 -5.22 -14.41
N GLY A 291 5.94 -4.61 -13.54
CA GLY A 291 7.39 -4.55 -13.69
C GLY A 291 8.09 -5.76 -13.08
N LEU A 292 9.26 -6.13 -13.61
CA LEU A 292 10.08 -7.21 -13.05
C LEU A 292 10.44 -6.95 -11.58
N ILE A 293 10.67 -5.69 -11.21
CA ILE A 293 10.96 -5.26 -9.84
C ILE A 293 9.77 -5.49 -8.87
N ASP A 294 8.55 -5.65 -9.38
CA ASP A 294 7.37 -5.96 -8.55
C ASP A 294 7.31 -7.44 -8.12
N PHE A 295 8.11 -8.30 -8.76
CA PHE A 295 8.12 -9.75 -8.54
C PHE A 295 9.38 -10.23 -7.82
N ILE A 296 10.36 -9.36 -7.59
CA ILE A 296 11.56 -9.70 -6.80
C ILE A 296 11.31 -9.49 -5.31
N SER A 297 11.97 -10.29 -4.47
CA SER A 297 11.93 -10.10 -3.02
C SER A 297 12.62 -8.79 -2.65
N SER A 298 11.96 -7.98 -1.81
CA SER A 298 12.46 -6.69 -1.36
C SER A 298 12.22 -6.50 0.14
N ASN A 299 13.08 -5.71 0.78
CA ASN A 299 12.89 -5.22 2.15
C ASN A 299 12.01 -3.95 2.21
N ILE A 300 11.50 -3.46 1.07
CA ILE A 300 10.60 -2.32 1.01
C ILE A 300 9.15 -2.81 1.18
N SER A 301 8.37 -2.14 2.03
CA SER A 301 6.95 -2.46 2.17
C SER A 301 6.17 -2.05 0.91
N SER A 302 5.31 -2.93 0.40
CA SER A 302 4.49 -2.68 -0.79
C SER A 302 3.07 -3.23 -0.67
N ASP A 303 2.16 -2.71 -1.48
CA ASP A 303 0.81 -3.23 -1.69
C ASP A 303 0.45 -3.25 -3.19
N ASP A 304 -0.82 -3.48 -3.52
CA ASP A 304 -1.26 -3.60 -4.91
C ASP A 304 -1.28 -2.26 -5.67
N TYR A 305 -1.30 -1.14 -4.95
CA TYR A 305 -1.20 0.20 -5.53
C TYR A 305 0.24 0.73 -5.48
N PHE A 306 0.85 0.82 -4.30
CA PHE A 306 2.25 1.17 -4.10
C PHE A 306 3.17 -0.03 -4.32
N THR A 307 3.19 -0.50 -5.57
CA THR A 307 4.14 -1.52 -6.02
C THR A 307 5.57 -0.98 -6.01
N HIS A 308 6.58 -1.85 -6.10
CA HIS A 308 7.99 -1.40 -6.11
C HIS A 308 8.28 -0.50 -7.31
N SER A 309 7.71 -0.82 -8.48
CA SER A 309 7.80 0.02 -9.68
C SER A 309 7.18 1.40 -9.45
N HIS A 310 5.99 1.46 -8.83
CA HIS A 310 5.30 2.74 -8.59
C HIS A 310 6.04 3.59 -7.56
N GLN A 311 6.52 2.99 -6.48
CA GLN A 311 7.35 3.68 -5.48
C GLN A 311 8.64 4.23 -6.07
N ASN A 312 9.33 3.46 -6.92
CA ASN A 312 10.52 3.92 -7.62
C ASN A 312 10.22 5.08 -8.58
N TRP A 313 9.09 5.03 -9.29
CA TRP A 313 8.65 6.14 -10.14
C TRP A 313 8.33 7.40 -9.33
N LEU A 314 7.69 7.27 -8.16
CA LEU A 314 7.45 8.36 -7.23
C LEU A 314 8.76 8.98 -6.73
N GLU A 315 9.73 8.15 -6.33
CA GLU A 315 11.06 8.60 -5.88
C GLU A 315 11.83 9.35 -6.97
N ILE A 316 11.80 8.86 -8.21
CA ILE A 316 12.41 9.55 -9.36
C ILE A 316 11.71 10.89 -9.59
N SER A 317 10.38 10.91 -9.60
CA SER A 317 9.59 12.13 -9.82
C SER A 317 9.89 13.20 -8.76
N MET A 318 9.96 12.77 -7.49
CA MET A 318 10.35 13.62 -6.36
C MET A 318 11.78 14.14 -6.50
N SER A 319 12.72 13.30 -6.90
CA SER A 319 14.13 13.67 -7.06
C SER A 319 14.32 14.68 -8.18
N VAL A 320 13.64 14.51 -9.32
CA VAL A 320 13.65 15.47 -10.44
C VAL A 320 13.03 16.80 -10.02
N GLY A 321 11.89 16.76 -9.32
CA GLY A 321 11.23 17.95 -8.77
C GLY A 321 12.13 18.73 -7.82
N ALA A 322 12.66 18.07 -6.79
CA ALA A 322 13.54 18.68 -5.80
C ALA A 322 14.83 19.23 -6.40
N ALA A 323 15.48 18.49 -7.32
CA ALA A 323 16.67 18.96 -8.02
C ALA A 323 16.39 20.22 -8.87
N THR A 324 15.19 20.31 -9.47
CA THR A 324 14.76 21.49 -10.22
C THR A 324 14.57 22.69 -9.28
N ILE A 325 13.91 22.50 -8.14
CA ILE A 325 13.74 23.55 -7.12
C ILE A 325 15.10 24.05 -6.61
N LEU A 326 16.01 23.13 -6.25
CA LEU A 326 17.37 23.51 -5.82
C LEU A 326 18.08 24.34 -6.89
N ALA A 327 17.96 23.97 -8.16
CA ALA A 327 18.61 24.71 -9.22
C ALA A 327 18.01 26.10 -9.44
N ILE A 328 16.70 26.25 -9.23
CA ILE A 328 16.06 27.57 -9.23
C ILE A 328 16.63 28.41 -8.09
N TRP A 329 16.73 27.87 -6.87
CA TRP A 329 17.27 28.60 -5.71
C TRP A 329 18.70 29.12 -5.92
N HIS A 330 19.52 28.38 -6.67
CA HIS A 330 20.90 28.78 -6.99
C HIS A 330 21.03 29.64 -8.25
N ASP A 331 19.95 29.84 -9.01
CA ASP A 331 19.92 30.72 -10.18
C ASP A 331 19.51 32.14 -9.76
N LYS A 332 20.49 33.05 -9.74
CA LYS A 332 20.33 34.44 -9.26
C LYS A 332 19.28 35.26 -10.01
N GLU A 333 18.96 34.88 -11.25
CA GLU A 333 17.94 35.54 -12.05
C GLU A 333 16.57 34.90 -11.81
N LEU A 334 16.51 33.58 -11.76
CA LEU A 334 15.26 32.84 -11.71
C LEU A 334 14.66 32.76 -10.32
N PHE A 335 15.47 32.78 -9.25
CA PHE A 335 14.95 32.67 -7.90
C PHE A 335 14.02 33.84 -7.51
N PRO A 336 14.39 35.12 -7.75
CA PRO A 336 13.49 36.25 -7.50
C PRO A 336 12.18 36.15 -8.30
N ASP A 337 12.27 35.79 -9.59
CA ASP A 337 11.09 35.59 -10.44
C ASP A 337 10.19 34.49 -9.88
N CYS A 338 10.78 33.37 -9.46
CA CYS A 338 10.06 32.25 -8.85
C CYS A 338 9.30 32.67 -7.59
N LEU A 339 9.90 33.45 -6.70
CA LEU A 339 9.21 34.00 -5.52
C LEU A 339 8.01 34.87 -5.91
N GLN A 340 8.17 35.71 -6.93
CA GLN A 340 7.07 36.54 -7.45
C GLN A 340 5.92 35.68 -8.01
N TRP A 341 6.23 34.53 -8.61
CA TRP A 341 5.20 33.59 -9.07
C TRP A 341 4.40 33.02 -7.89
N TYR A 342 5.06 32.67 -6.78
CA TYR A 342 4.35 32.22 -5.56
C TYR A 342 3.42 33.29 -5.02
N PHE A 343 3.87 34.54 -4.87
CA PHE A 343 3.00 35.64 -4.44
C PHE A 343 1.79 35.81 -5.37
N THR A 344 1.99 35.70 -6.69
CA THR A 344 0.91 35.81 -7.66
C THR A 344 -0.13 34.69 -7.51
N PHE A 345 0.34 33.44 -7.38
CA PHE A 345 -0.53 32.28 -7.27
C PHE A 345 -1.27 32.23 -5.93
N LEU A 346 -0.57 32.48 -4.83
CA LEU A 346 -1.16 32.51 -3.49
C LEU A 346 -2.13 33.69 -3.32
N GLY A 347 -1.79 34.86 -3.86
CA GLY A 347 -2.68 36.02 -3.90
C GLY A 347 -3.98 35.72 -4.64
N PHE A 348 -3.90 35.07 -5.81
CA PHE A 348 -5.09 34.62 -6.55
C PHE A 348 -5.92 33.62 -5.74
N ILE A 349 -5.31 32.61 -5.14
CA ILE A 349 -6.02 31.62 -4.30
C ILE A 349 -6.69 32.30 -3.10
N SER A 350 -6.01 33.26 -2.46
CA SER A 350 -6.52 34.04 -1.33
C SER A 350 -7.78 34.83 -1.73
N GLU A 351 -7.74 35.50 -2.89
CA GLU A 351 -8.89 36.22 -3.44
C GLU A 351 -10.08 35.29 -3.69
N GLN A 352 -9.85 34.13 -4.33
CA GLN A 352 -10.92 33.18 -4.65
C GLN A 352 -11.56 32.56 -3.40
N THR A 353 -10.74 32.32 -2.37
CA THR A 353 -11.20 31.71 -1.12
C THR A 353 -11.76 32.73 -0.12
N GLY A 354 -11.51 34.03 -0.32
CA GLY A 354 -11.81 35.09 0.65
C GLY A 354 -11.02 34.91 1.95
N CYS A 355 -9.80 34.36 1.87
CA CYS A 355 -8.99 34.06 3.04
C CYS A 355 -8.51 35.34 3.72
N ILE A 356 -8.64 35.40 5.05
CA ILE A 356 -8.13 36.51 5.87
C ILE A 356 -6.74 36.17 6.44
N GLU A 357 -6.37 34.89 6.44
CA GLU A 357 -5.05 34.44 6.91
C GLU A 357 -4.03 34.77 5.81
N GLY A 358 -3.15 35.75 6.06
CA GLY A 358 -2.19 36.28 5.09
C GLY A 358 -1.21 35.23 4.56
N LEU A 359 -1.54 34.58 3.44
CA LEU A 359 -0.66 33.62 2.75
C LEU A 359 0.63 34.28 2.24
N ASP A 360 0.58 35.58 1.93
CA ASP A 360 1.74 36.35 1.50
C ASP A 360 2.74 36.56 2.65
N ASP A 361 2.25 36.89 3.86
CA ASP A 361 3.09 37.03 5.06
C ASP A 361 3.78 35.69 5.40
N ASP A 362 3.06 34.57 5.25
CA ASP A 362 3.64 33.23 5.45
C ASP A 362 4.77 32.94 4.46
N LEU A 363 4.63 33.38 3.20
CA LEU A 363 5.65 33.20 2.17
C LEU A 363 6.91 34.04 2.46
N GLU A 364 6.76 35.25 3.01
CA GLU A 364 7.90 36.07 3.45
C GLU A 364 8.67 35.40 4.62
N ILE A 365 7.94 34.81 5.57
CA ILE A 365 8.55 34.01 6.65
C ILE A 365 9.30 32.81 6.06
N LEU A 366 8.66 32.09 5.12
CA LEU A 366 9.29 30.94 4.46
C LEU A 366 10.56 31.34 3.71
N HIS A 367 10.52 32.45 2.97
CA HIS A 367 11.69 32.99 2.27
C HIS A 367 12.86 33.26 3.24
N THR A 368 12.57 33.91 4.37
CA THR A 368 13.57 34.15 5.43
C THR A 368 14.16 32.84 5.98
N MET A 369 13.34 31.80 6.13
CA MET A 369 13.81 30.48 6.58
C MET A 369 14.63 29.74 5.53
N LEU A 370 14.40 30.02 4.24
CA LEU A 370 15.14 29.42 3.13
C LEU A 370 16.50 30.07 2.90
N GLU A 371 16.70 31.35 3.20
CA GLU A 371 18.00 32.03 3.04
C GLU A 371 19.20 31.23 3.61
N PRO A 372 19.20 30.79 4.89
CA PRO A 372 20.31 29.99 5.42
C PRO A 372 20.41 28.60 4.77
N VAL A 373 19.31 28.05 4.25
CA VAL A 373 19.27 26.76 3.56
C VAL A 373 19.89 26.86 2.16
N ILE A 374 19.69 27.98 1.47
CA ILE A 374 20.21 28.24 0.12
C ILE A 374 21.68 28.67 0.15
N LEU A 375 22.08 29.49 1.12
CA LEU A 375 23.43 30.09 1.17
C LEU A 375 24.54 29.14 1.68
N SER A 376 24.23 27.90 1.98
CA SER A 376 25.07 27.00 2.80
C SER A 376 25.64 25.79 2.06
N ASP A 377 25.63 25.82 0.72
CA ASP A 377 26.20 24.79 -0.17
C ASP A 377 27.68 24.42 0.14
N ASP A 378 28.38 25.20 0.98
CA ASP A 378 29.82 25.09 1.26
C ASP A 378 30.21 24.87 2.74
N LYS A 379 29.28 24.63 3.68
CA LYS A 379 29.61 24.52 5.12
C LYS A 379 29.22 23.18 5.76
N ASP A 380 29.97 22.81 6.80
CA ASP A 380 29.82 21.57 7.57
C ASP A 380 28.35 21.18 7.74
N LYS A 381 27.97 20.00 7.21
CA LYS A 381 26.58 19.51 7.12
C LYS A 381 25.81 19.56 8.44
N LYS A 382 26.48 19.68 9.60
CA LYS A 382 25.85 19.73 10.93
C LYS A 382 25.26 21.09 11.29
N GLU A 383 25.85 22.20 10.82
CA GLU A 383 25.37 23.55 11.19
C GLU A 383 24.06 23.92 10.48
N ILE A 384 23.80 23.33 9.31
CA ILE A 384 22.59 23.55 8.53
C ILE A 384 21.37 22.76 9.03
N GLN A 385 21.57 21.61 9.70
CA GLN A 385 20.48 20.71 10.08
C GLN A 385 19.31 21.39 10.82
N PRO A 386 19.54 22.31 11.80
CA PRO A 386 18.45 23.00 12.47
C PRO A 386 17.64 23.90 11.53
N PHE A 387 18.31 24.58 10.58
CA PHE A 387 17.63 25.43 9.59
C PHE A 387 16.82 24.59 8.60
N CYS A 388 17.38 23.48 8.11
CA CYS A 388 16.64 22.53 7.26
C CYS A 388 15.43 21.93 7.98
N TYR A 389 15.58 21.53 9.25
CA TYR A 389 14.46 21.04 10.05
C TYR A 389 13.37 22.09 10.20
N GLY A 390 13.75 23.33 10.57
CA GLY A 390 12.82 24.44 10.73
C GLY A 390 12.05 24.70 9.44
N ALA A 391 12.75 24.86 8.31
CA ALA A 391 12.14 25.10 7.01
C ALA A 391 11.24 23.94 6.57
N ALA A 392 11.69 22.70 6.72
CA ALA A 392 10.91 21.50 6.40
C ALA A 392 9.60 21.42 7.20
N MET A 393 9.66 21.65 8.52
CA MET A 393 8.49 21.66 9.38
C MET A 393 7.53 22.80 9.03
N PHE A 394 8.06 23.99 8.71
CA PHE A 394 7.25 25.12 8.31
C PHE A 394 6.53 24.86 6.99
N ILE A 395 7.21 24.31 5.98
CA ILE A 395 6.59 23.91 4.71
C ILE A 395 5.46 22.88 4.94
N CYS A 396 5.67 21.89 5.82
CA CYS A 396 4.60 20.94 6.18
C CYS A 396 3.38 21.64 6.79
N ALA A 397 3.60 22.66 7.63
CA ALA A 397 2.53 23.45 8.22
C ALA A 397 1.79 24.30 7.17
N LEU A 398 2.51 24.89 6.20
CA LEU A 398 1.93 25.65 5.09
C LEU A 398 1.10 24.78 4.15
N ILE A 399 1.57 23.56 3.84
CA ILE A 399 0.79 22.57 3.11
C ILE A 399 -0.53 22.29 3.84
N GLU A 400 -0.47 22.00 5.15
CA GLU A 400 -1.67 21.72 5.94
C GLU A 400 -2.61 22.92 6.02
N LYS A 401 -2.07 24.14 6.19
CA LYS A 401 -2.82 25.41 6.22
C LYS A 401 -3.55 25.65 4.91
N LEU A 402 -2.84 25.56 3.78
CA LEU A 402 -3.40 25.82 2.44
C LEU A 402 -4.51 24.82 2.09
N LEU A 403 -4.29 23.53 2.30
CA LEU A 403 -5.31 22.50 2.07
C LEU A 403 -6.55 22.74 2.95
N ARG A 404 -6.34 23.16 4.20
CA ARG A 404 -7.44 23.46 5.13
C ARG A 404 -8.25 24.68 4.70
N ILE A 405 -7.61 25.76 4.26
CA ILE A 405 -8.28 26.96 3.75
C ILE A 405 -9.21 26.59 2.60
N VAL A 406 -8.71 25.83 1.61
CA VAL A 406 -9.51 25.38 0.47
C VAL A 406 -10.65 24.48 0.91
N TYR A 407 -10.39 23.49 1.76
CA TYR A 407 -11.43 22.58 2.23
C TYR A 407 -12.56 23.30 2.99
N ILE A 408 -12.20 24.23 3.87
CA ILE A 408 -13.19 25.07 4.58
C ILE A 408 -13.99 25.92 3.59
N TYR A 409 -13.32 26.51 2.60
CA TYR A 409 -14.01 27.29 1.56
C TYR A 409 -15.05 26.47 0.80
N LEU A 410 -14.74 25.22 0.42
CA LEU A 410 -15.67 24.35 -0.30
C LEU A 410 -16.91 23.98 0.54
N LEU A 411 -16.75 23.92 1.87
CA LEU A 411 -17.80 23.50 2.79
C LEU A 411 -18.51 24.65 3.51
N LYS A 412 -18.04 25.89 3.37
CA LYS A 412 -18.48 27.05 4.17
C LYS A 412 -19.99 27.25 4.21
N ASP A 413 -20.68 26.96 3.11
CA ASP A 413 -22.13 27.13 2.97
C ASP A 413 -22.92 25.87 3.35
N ARG A 414 -22.25 24.74 3.59
CA ARG A 414 -22.85 23.44 3.90
C ARG A 414 -22.72 23.07 5.37
N MET A 415 -21.55 23.31 5.98
CA MET A 415 -21.29 22.92 7.36
C MET A 415 -20.10 23.67 7.98
N TYR A 416 -20.10 23.75 9.30
CA TYR A 416 -18.92 24.14 10.06
C TYR A 416 -17.89 23.02 10.09
N VAL A 417 -16.61 23.35 9.87
CA VAL A 417 -15.48 22.41 9.90
C VAL A 417 -14.60 22.73 11.11
N PRO A 418 -14.60 21.88 12.17
CA PRO A 418 -13.69 22.03 13.29
C PRO A 418 -12.22 21.85 12.86
N LEU A 419 -11.32 22.72 13.33
CA LEU A 419 -9.88 22.61 13.05
C LEU A 419 -9.29 21.25 13.44
N THR A 420 -9.80 20.64 14.51
CA THR A 420 -9.38 19.32 15.00
C THR A 420 -9.77 18.17 14.07
N SER A 421 -10.72 18.39 13.15
CA SER A 421 -11.17 17.39 12.18
C SER A 421 -10.46 17.50 10.83
N ALA A 422 -10.05 18.71 10.44
CA ALA A 422 -9.29 18.98 9.20
C ALA A 422 -7.79 18.75 9.38
N THR A 423 -7.44 17.53 9.79
CA THR A 423 -6.05 17.07 9.89
C THR A 423 -5.49 16.77 8.50
N LEU A 424 -4.17 16.90 8.35
CA LEU A 424 -3.49 16.62 7.08
C LEU A 424 -3.83 15.25 6.47
N GLY A 425 -3.90 14.20 7.29
CA GLY A 425 -4.29 12.86 6.83
C GLY A 425 -5.73 12.77 6.32
N ALA A 426 -6.65 13.54 6.90
CA ALA A 426 -8.04 13.62 6.42
C ALA A 426 -8.17 14.45 5.14
N LEU A 427 -7.37 15.52 5.01
CA LEU A 427 -7.33 16.37 3.81
C LEU A 427 -6.72 15.65 2.60
N LEU A 428 -5.72 14.78 2.83
CA LEU A 428 -5.08 13.97 1.80
C LEU A 428 -5.75 12.61 1.58
N SER A 429 -6.90 12.35 2.19
CA SER A 429 -7.61 11.08 2.01
C SER A 429 -8.33 11.05 0.66
N PRO A 430 -8.17 10.00 -0.16
CA PRO A 430 -8.92 9.86 -1.41
C PRO A 430 -10.43 9.71 -1.18
N HIS A 431 -10.86 9.38 0.05
CA HIS A 431 -12.29 9.33 0.41
C HIS A 431 -12.89 10.71 0.69
N ASN A 432 -12.06 11.76 0.81
CA ASN A 432 -12.53 13.14 0.93
C ASN A 432 -12.94 13.64 -0.46
N GLN A 433 -14.23 13.51 -0.78
CA GLN A 433 -14.76 13.84 -2.11
C GLN A 433 -14.51 15.30 -2.53
N GLU A 434 -14.58 16.25 -1.59
CA GLU A 434 -14.34 17.67 -1.91
C GLU A 434 -12.90 17.90 -2.36
N MET A 435 -11.93 17.26 -1.70
CA MET A 435 -10.52 17.32 -2.10
C MET A 435 -10.26 16.47 -3.35
N ALA A 436 -10.87 15.30 -3.47
CA ALA A 436 -10.73 14.43 -4.63
C ALA A 436 -11.26 15.08 -5.92
N ASN A 437 -12.26 15.96 -5.82
CA ASN A 437 -12.75 16.73 -6.96
C ASN A 437 -11.73 17.75 -7.50
N ILE A 438 -10.81 18.23 -6.66
CA ILE A 438 -9.76 19.17 -7.06
C ILE A 438 -8.50 18.42 -7.52
N PHE A 439 -8.03 17.47 -6.72
CA PHE A 439 -6.74 16.83 -6.90
C PHE A 439 -6.83 15.52 -7.71
N GLY A 440 -7.96 14.82 -7.63
CA GLY A 440 -8.09 13.43 -8.07
C GLY A 440 -7.58 12.44 -7.00
N GLU A 441 -8.13 11.22 -7.01
CA GLU A 441 -7.81 10.20 -6.00
C GLU A 441 -6.33 9.79 -6.00
N ASP A 442 -5.74 9.58 -7.18
CA ASP A 442 -4.38 9.09 -7.30
C ASP A 442 -3.35 10.15 -6.90
N HIS A 443 -3.65 11.42 -7.17
CA HIS A 443 -2.84 12.53 -6.70
C HIS A 443 -2.84 12.61 -5.17
N LEU A 444 -4.01 12.52 -4.52
CA LEU A 444 -4.10 12.51 -3.05
C LEU A 444 -3.37 11.32 -2.43
N LYS A 445 -3.51 10.12 -3.01
CA LYS A 445 -2.76 8.93 -2.58
C LYS A 445 -1.25 9.16 -2.66
N ASN A 446 -0.77 9.70 -3.77
CA ASN A 446 0.66 9.93 -4.00
C ASN A 446 1.22 11.08 -3.14
N LEU A 447 0.46 12.15 -2.88
CA LEU A 447 0.84 13.17 -1.88
C LEU A 447 0.93 12.58 -0.47
N SER A 448 -0.06 11.76 -0.09
CA SER A 448 -0.10 11.08 1.20
C SER A 448 1.07 10.10 1.38
N TYR A 449 1.53 9.45 0.30
CA TYR A 449 2.73 8.60 0.32
C TYR A 449 3.98 9.35 0.79
N PHE A 450 4.20 10.61 0.37
CA PHE A 450 5.37 11.38 0.81
C PHE A 450 5.16 11.98 2.21
N ILE A 451 4.02 12.64 2.42
CA ILE A 451 3.78 13.48 3.59
C ILE A 451 3.42 12.63 4.83
N CYS A 452 2.64 11.57 4.63
CA CYS A 452 2.09 10.71 5.67
C CYS A 452 2.41 9.24 5.38
N THR A 453 1.53 8.33 5.79
CA THR A 453 1.55 6.92 5.40
C THR A 453 0.19 6.54 4.86
N VAL A 454 0.14 5.57 3.96
CA VAL A 454 -1.07 5.12 3.29
C VAL A 454 -1.36 3.66 3.64
N GLY A 455 -2.64 3.36 3.84
CA GLY A 455 -3.16 2.02 4.08
C GLY A 455 -2.76 1.40 5.41
N GLU A 456 -3.21 0.17 5.65
CA GLU A 456 -2.93 -0.57 6.89
C GLU A 456 -1.46 -0.93 7.06
N LYS A 457 -0.74 -1.09 5.94
CA LYS A 457 0.70 -1.37 5.92
C LYS A 457 1.57 -0.13 6.19
N LYS A 458 0.95 1.04 6.37
CA LYS A 458 1.62 2.33 6.61
C LYS A 458 2.75 2.60 5.60
N ILE A 459 2.45 2.43 4.31
CA ILE A 459 3.42 2.62 3.22
C ILE A 459 3.59 4.12 2.95
N GLY A 460 4.83 4.58 2.79
CA GLY A 460 5.15 5.98 2.53
C GLY A 460 6.35 6.49 3.34
N TRP A 461 6.83 7.68 2.99
CA TRP A 461 7.98 8.31 3.64
C TRP A 461 7.64 8.94 4.99
N ASN A 462 6.37 9.25 5.23
CA ASN A 462 5.88 9.78 6.51
C ASN A 462 6.61 11.03 7.00
N ILE A 463 7.09 11.87 6.08
CA ILE A 463 8.01 12.97 6.38
C ILE A 463 7.45 13.86 7.49
N ARG A 464 6.16 14.25 7.40
CA ARG A 464 5.54 15.18 8.34
C ARG A 464 5.52 14.65 9.76
N ASN A 465 5.10 13.39 9.96
CA ASN A 465 5.01 12.82 11.31
C ASN A 465 6.39 12.49 11.88
N SER A 466 7.32 12.04 11.04
CA SER A 466 8.70 11.79 11.45
C SER A 466 9.37 13.08 11.96
N LEU A 467 9.22 14.19 11.24
CA LEU A 467 9.72 15.49 11.70
C LEU A 467 8.98 15.98 12.95
N ALA A 468 7.64 15.95 12.97
CA ALA A 468 6.85 16.49 14.09
C ALA A 468 7.08 15.76 15.42
N HIS A 469 7.31 14.45 15.40
CA HIS A 469 7.54 13.64 16.60
C HIS A 469 8.99 13.30 16.84
N TRP A 470 9.91 13.77 15.98
CA TRP A 470 11.32 13.39 16.00
C TRP A 470 11.52 11.86 16.04
N ALA A 471 10.69 11.14 15.28
CA ALA A 471 10.61 9.69 15.31
C ALA A 471 11.06 9.10 13.96
N GLY A 472 12.14 8.32 13.98
CA GLY A 472 12.70 7.70 12.77
C GLY A 472 13.38 8.67 11.81
N VAL A 473 13.77 9.86 12.27
CA VAL A 473 14.51 10.85 11.47
C VAL A 473 15.99 10.47 11.41
N ASP A 474 16.51 10.18 10.22
CA ASP A 474 17.96 10.13 9.99
C ASP A 474 18.50 11.57 9.99
N LYS A 475 19.40 11.90 10.92
CA LYS A 475 19.98 13.25 10.99
C LYS A 475 20.69 13.64 9.69
N ASN A 476 21.20 12.67 8.94
CA ASN A 476 21.84 12.93 7.65
C ASN A 476 20.85 13.31 6.55
N SER A 477 19.55 13.00 6.71
CA SER A 477 18.51 13.39 5.75
C SER A 477 18.07 14.86 5.91
N LEU A 478 18.35 15.49 7.06
CA LEU A 478 18.09 16.91 7.32
C LEU A 478 19.03 17.80 6.48
N SER A 479 18.66 17.99 5.22
CA SER A 479 19.48 18.63 4.19
C SER A 479 18.65 19.57 3.32
N SER A 480 19.30 20.42 2.53
CA SER A 480 18.64 21.29 1.55
C SER A 480 17.79 20.49 0.56
N MET A 481 18.18 19.25 0.25
CA MET A 481 17.40 18.33 -0.58
C MET A 481 16.04 18.00 0.04
N LEU A 482 15.97 17.72 1.35
CA LEU A 482 14.68 17.47 2.03
C LEU A 482 13.76 18.69 1.95
N VAL A 483 14.33 19.89 2.17
CA VAL A 483 13.57 21.14 2.07
C VAL A 483 13.05 21.33 0.65
N ALA A 484 13.87 21.06 -0.37
CA ALA A 484 13.47 21.17 -1.76
C ALA A 484 12.40 20.14 -2.17
N GLN A 485 12.44 18.92 -1.63
CA GLN A 485 11.38 17.91 -1.82
C GLN A 485 10.04 18.39 -1.26
N LEU A 486 10.04 18.91 -0.03
CA LEU A 486 8.83 19.45 0.59
C LEU A 486 8.34 20.70 -0.12
N PHE A 487 9.25 21.56 -0.56
CA PHE A 487 8.91 22.76 -1.32
C PHE A 487 8.28 22.38 -2.67
N TYR A 488 8.82 21.37 -3.37
CA TYR A 488 8.21 20.82 -4.59
C TYR A 488 6.78 20.30 -4.35
N LEU A 489 6.52 19.60 -3.24
CA LEU A 489 5.17 19.17 -2.87
C LEU A 489 4.24 20.36 -2.60
N TYR A 490 4.75 21.40 -1.95
CA TYR A 490 3.99 22.63 -1.73
C TYR A 490 3.68 23.35 -3.05
N THR A 491 4.64 23.46 -3.96
CA THR A 491 4.45 23.96 -5.32
C THR A 491 3.37 23.18 -6.06
N ASP A 492 3.40 21.85 -5.96
CA ASP A 492 2.46 20.97 -6.62
C ASP A 492 1.02 21.21 -6.14
N ILE A 493 0.85 21.36 -4.82
CA ILE A 493 -0.44 21.68 -4.20
C ILE A 493 -0.94 23.07 -4.62
N ILE A 494 -0.08 24.09 -4.58
CA ILE A 494 -0.42 25.46 -5.03
C ILE A 494 -0.89 25.43 -6.47
N ASN A 495 -0.12 24.80 -7.37
CA ASN A 495 -0.42 24.75 -8.79
C ASN A 495 -1.75 24.07 -9.08
N THR A 496 -2.06 22.99 -8.34
CA THR A 496 -3.33 22.26 -8.50
C THR A 496 -4.53 23.11 -8.08
N ILE A 497 -4.43 23.78 -6.92
CA ILE A 497 -5.49 24.65 -6.40
C ILE A 497 -5.67 25.86 -7.31
N PHE A 498 -4.57 26.49 -7.73
CA PHE A 498 -4.58 27.60 -8.67
C PHE A 498 -5.31 27.21 -9.96
N TRP A 499 -4.90 26.09 -10.57
CA TRP A 499 -5.49 25.62 -11.82
C TRP A 499 -6.98 25.32 -11.69
N TYR A 500 -7.40 24.70 -10.58
CA TYR A 500 -8.82 24.46 -10.30
C TYR A 500 -9.62 25.76 -10.31
N PHE A 501 -9.21 26.77 -9.53
CA PHE A 501 -9.93 28.04 -9.51
C PHE A 501 -9.84 28.81 -10.83
N PHE A 502 -8.69 28.76 -11.51
CA PHE A 502 -8.50 29.40 -12.81
C PHE A 502 -9.45 28.82 -13.87
N SER A 503 -9.56 27.48 -13.95
CA SER A 503 -10.47 26.82 -14.89
C SER A 503 -11.95 27.15 -14.62
N LEU A 504 -12.34 27.33 -13.35
CA LEU A 504 -13.70 27.77 -13.00
C LEU A 504 -13.98 29.23 -13.39
N THR A 505 -12.96 30.06 -13.53
CA THR A 505 -13.11 31.45 -14.01
C THR A 505 -13.16 31.56 -15.52
N GLU A 506 -12.51 30.65 -16.26
CA GLU A 506 -12.59 30.62 -17.74
C GLU A 506 -13.88 30.00 -18.28
N ASP A 507 -14.50 29.06 -17.54
CA ASP A 507 -15.78 28.44 -17.92
C ASP A 507 -17.02 29.32 -17.56
N LYS A 508 -16.83 30.53 -17.00
CA LYS A 508 -17.87 31.55 -16.74
C LYS A 508 -17.84 32.65 -17.79
#